data_AF-A0A9E1T2Y3-F1
#
_entry.id   AF-A0A9E1T2Y3-F1
#
_cell.length_a   1.000
_cell.length_b   1.000
_cell.length_c   1.000
_cell.angle_alpha   90.00
_cell.angle_beta   90.00
_cell.angle_gamma   90.00
#
_symmetry.space_group_name_H-M   'P 1'
#
loop_
_entity.id
_entity.type
_entity.pdbx_description
1 polymer ?
#
loop_
_entity_poly.entity_id
_entity_poly.type
_entity_poly.pdbx_seq_one_letter_code
_entity_poly.pdbx_strand_id
1 'polypeptide(L)'
;IMLFGVTDTSVLIAVIVYAVIPPTRYTVEGLRNVPESLLEAGDMSGATKLQRMVKIEFPLAFPHIMLGVNQCVIFALFMVIIGAFIGTTDLGQEIMQQLFSGGNIGTGLMLGLCVAFIGLAVDHLIQTWATKRRKLLGID
;
A
#
# COMPACT_ATOMS: atom_id res chain seq x y z
N ILE A 1 30.49 3.89 -8.09
CA ILE A 1 29.51 2.80 -7.88
C ILE A 1 28.11 3.41 -7.80
N MET A 2 27.63 3.98 -8.90
CA MET A 2 26.24 4.40 -9.08
C MET A 2 25.68 3.54 -10.21
N LEU A 3 25.09 2.40 -9.88
CA LEU A 3 24.61 1.45 -10.89
C LEU A 3 23.47 2.03 -11.76
N PHE A 4 22.81 3.12 -11.31
CA PHE A 4 21.66 3.74 -11.97
C PHE A 4 21.71 5.29 -12.10
N GLY A 5 22.81 5.95 -11.70
CA GLY A 5 22.86 7.42 -11.65
C GLY A 5 21.79 8.06 -10.73
N VAL A 6 21.73 9.39 -10.69
CA VAL A 6 20.60 10.13 -10.12
C VAL A 6 19.52 10.18 -11.19
N THR A 7 18.62 9.19 -11.19
CA THR A 7 17.54 9.07 -12.18
C THR A 7 16.24 8.65 -11.51
N ASP A 8 15.11 9.13 -12.07
CA ASP A 8 13.75 8.81 -11.62
C ASP A 8 13.51 7.30 -11.56
N THR A 9 14.10 6.56 -12.52
CA THR A 9 14.04 5.09 -12.57
C THR A 9 14.61 4.43 -11.31
N SER A 10 15.72 4.96 -10.75
CA SER A 10 16.30 4.40 -9.52
C SER A 10 15.40 4.62 -8.30
N VAL A 11 14.72 5.77 -8.24
CA VAL A 11 13.76 6.08 -7.18
C VAL A 11 12.54 5.17 -7.28
N LEU A 12 12.01 4.97 -8.49
CA LEU A 12 10.89 4.08 -8.73
C LEU A 12 11.17 2.64 -8.28
N ILE A 13 12.36 2.11 -8.60
CA ILE A 13 12.76 0.76 -8.15
C ILE A 13 12.81 0.69 -6.62
N ALA A 14 13.37 1.71 -5.96
CA ALA A 14 13.42 1.76 -4.51
C ALA A 14 12.02 1.80 -3.87
N VAL A 15 11.10 2.58 -4.46
CA VAL A 15 9.70 2.64 -4.03
C VAL A 15 9.02 1.28 -4.16
N ILE A 16 9.19 0.58 -5.28
CA ILE A 16 8.60 -0.74 -5.51
C ILE A 16 9.11 -1.75 -4.46
N VAL A 17 10.42 -1.83 -4.27
CA VAL A 17 11.02 -2.79 -3.31
C VAL A 17 10.51 -2.53 -1.89
N TYR A 18 10.37 -1.25 -1.52
CA TYR A 18 9.88 -0.86 -0.20
C TYR A 18 8.38 -1.11 -0.02
N ALA A 19 7.56 -0.76 -1.02
CA ALA A 19 6.11 -0.87 -0.97
C ALA A 19 5.59 -2.32 -0.96
N VAL A 20 6.40 -3.31 -1.38
CA VAL A 20 6.02 -4.73 -1.38
C VAL A 20 6.04 -5.36 0.04
N ILE A 21 6.78 -4.77 0.99
CA ILE A 21 6.95 -5.35 2.33
C ILE A 21 5.63 -5.38 3.14
N PRO A 22 4.84 -4.29 3.22
CA PRO A 22 3.56 -4.33 3.94
C PRO A 22 2.53 -5.33 3.36
N PRO A 23 2.20 -5.32 2.06
CA PRO A 23 1.13 -6.18 1.53
C PRO A 23 1.47 -7.67 1.66
N THR A 24 2.74 -8.05 1.55
CA THR A 24 3.16 -9.44 1.80
C THR A 24 2.92 -9.86 3.24
N ARG A 25 3.25 -9.01 4.23
CA ARG A 25 2.93 -9.29 5.64
C ARG A 25 1.43 -9.42 5.90
N TYR A 26 0.63 -8.47 5.41
CA TYR A 26 -0.83 -8.50 5.57
C TYR A 26 -1.48 -9.70 4.87
N THR A 27 -0.90 -10.16 3.75
CA THR A 27 -1.39 -11.37 3.06
C THR A 27 -1.14 -12.62 3.89
N VAL A 28 0.05 -12.75 4.49
CA VAL A 28 0.37 -13.87 5.39
C VAL A 28 -0.52 -13.86 6.62
N GLU A 29 -0.73 -12.69 7.23
CA GLU A 29 -1.67 -12.54 8.35
C GLU A 29 -3.10 -12.85 7.91
N GLY A 30 -3.54 -12.37 6.75
CA GLY A 30 -4.89 -12.65 6.23
C GLY A 30 -5.15 -14.15 6.03
N LEU A 31 -4.18 -14.89 5.49
CA LEU A 31 -4.28 -16.34 5.34
C LEU A 31 -4.29 -17.08 6.69
N ARG A 32 -3.53 -16.57 7.68
CA ARG A 32 -3.48 -17.15 9.04
C ARG A 32 -4.72 -16.86 9.88
N ASN A 33 -5.43 -15.77 9.60
CA ASN A 33 -6.66 -15.40 10.32
C ASN A 33 -7.89 -16.22 9.87
N VAL A 34 -7.76 -17.12 8.90
CA VAL A 34 -8.85 -18.02 8.48
C VAL A 34 -9.12 -19.03 9.61
N PRO A 35 -10.35 -19.13 10.13
CA PRO A 35 -10.65 -20.01 11.25
C PRO A 35 -10.49 -21.49 10.86
N GLU A 36 -9.79 -22.26 11.70
CA GLU A 36 -9.49 -23.68 11.46
C GLU A 36 -10.75 -24.51 11.30
N SER A 37 -11.85 -24.16 11.98
CA SER A 37 -13.14 -24.86 11.84
C SER A 37 -13.71 -24.85 10.41
N LEU A 38 -13.48 -23.77 9.64
CA LEU A 38 -13.87 -23.72 8.22
C LEU A 38 -12.94 -24.55 7.33
N LEU A 39 -11.67 -24.69 7.72
CA LEU A 39 -10.71 -25.55 7.02
C LEU A 39 -11.06 -27.02 7.25
N GLU A 40 -11.35 -27.40 8.49
CA GLU A 40 -11.81 -28.75 8.86
C GLU A 40 -13.14 -29.09 8.18
N ALA A 41 -14.10 -28.15 8.13
CA ALA A 41 -15.35 -28.35 7.40
C ALA A 41 -15.14 -28.58 5.89
N GLY A 42 -14.17 -27.87 5.29
CA GLY A 42 -13.77 -28.06 3.89
C GLY A 42 -13.14 -29.43 3.65
N ASP A 43 -12.27 -29.88 4.56
CA ASP A 43 -11.62 -31.19 4.50
C ASP A 43 -12.65 -32.33 4.67
N MET A 44 -13.59 -32.18 5.61
CA MET A 44 -14.70 -33.13 5.83
C MET A 44 -15.69 -33.17 4.65
N SER A 45 -15.79 -32.08 3.89
CA SER A 45 -16.58 -32.01 2.66
C SER A 45 -15.86 -32.62 1.44
N GLY A 46 -14.64 -33.13 1.60
CA GLY A 46 -13.84 -33.73 0.53
C GLY A 46 -13.21 -32.70 -0.42
N ALA A 47 -13.07 -31.44 -0.01
CA ALA A 47 -12.42 -30.42 -0.83
C ALA A 47 -10.92 -30.69 -0.97
N THR A 48 -10.39 -30.62 -2.18
CA THR A 48 -8.94 -30.70 -2.41
C THR A 48 -8.22 -29.43 -1.90
N LYS A 49 -6.93 -29.53 -1.54
CA LYS A 49 -6.15 -28.38 -1.02
C LYS A 49 -6.24 -27.13 -1.90
N LEU A 50 -6.21 -27.28 -3.23
CA LEU A 50 -6.36 -26.16 -4.16
C LEU A 50 -7.78 -25.57 -4.17
N GLN A 51 -8.81 -26.41 -4.07
CA GLN A 51 -10.19 -25.94 -3.96
C GLN A 51 -10.42 -25.22 -2.62
N ARG A 52 -9.85 -25.73 -1.53
CA ARG A 52 -9.90 -25.09 -0.21
C ARG A 52 -9.20 -23.73 -0.22
N MET A 53 -7.99 -23.66 -0.78
CA MET A 53 -7.24 -22.42 -0.87
C MET A 53 -7.97 -21.35 -1.69
N VAL A 54 -8.51 -21.69 -2.86
CA VAL A 54 -9.13 -20.71 -3.77
C VAL A 54 -10.57 -20.37 -3.39
N LYS A 55 -11.35 -21.32 -2.86
CA LYS A 55 -12.79 -21.12 -2.57
C LYS A 55 -13.09 -20.76 -1.11
N ILE A 56 -12.18 -21.08 -0.18
CA ILE A 56 -12.38 -20.83 1.26
C ILE A 56 -11.32 -19.82 1.72
N GLU A 57 -10.05 -20.19 1.73
CA GLU A 57 -8.98 -19.37 2.33
C GLU A 57 -8.84 -17.99 1.65
N PHE A 58 -8.78 -17.96 0.32
CA PHE A 58 -8.57 -16.72 -0.44
C PHE A 58 -9.71 -15.70 -0.30
N PRO A 59 -11.00 -16.05 -0.46
CA PRO A 59 -12.09 -15.10 -0.27
C PRO A 59 -12.24 -14.62 1.19
N LEU A 60 -11.95 -15.47 2.18
CA LEU A 60 -11.95 -15.09 3.59
C LEU A 60 -10.77 -14.18 3.96
N ALA A 61 -9.59 -14.41 3.39
CA ALA A 61 -8.41 -13.57 3.59
C ALA A 61 -8.45 -12.26 2.78
N PHE A 62 -9.30 -12.18 1.75
CA PHE A 62 -9.38 -11.05 0.82
C PHE A 62 -9.51 -9.67 1.49
N PRO A 63 -10.37 -9.48 2.53
CA PRO A 63 -10.46 -8.21 3.24
C PRO A 63 -9.14 -7.81 3.92
N HIS A 64 -8.43 -8.78 4.52
CA HIS A 64 -7.14 -8.54 5.14
C HIS A 64 -6.06 -8.19 4.12
N ILE A 65 -6.05 -8.85 2.95
CA ILE A 65 -5.17 -8.51 1.84
C ILE A 65 -5.44 -7.07 1.36
N MET A 66 -6.72 -6.67 1.28
CA MET A 66 -7.10 -5.31 0.87
C MET A 66 -6.62 -4.24 1.86
N LEU A 67 -6.62 -4.52 3.17
CA LEU A 67 -5.99 -3.65 4.16
C LEU A 67 -4.46 -3.53 3.92
N GLY A 68 -3.82 -4.63 3.55
CA GLY A 68 -2.42 -4.64 3.14
C GLY A 68 -2.12 -3.80 1.90
N VAL A 69 -3.03 -3.81 0.92
CA VAL A 69 -2.93 -2.96 -0.28
C VAL A 69 -3.05 -1.50 0.09
N ASN A 70 -3.95 -1.11 1.01
CA ASN A 70 -4.01 0.27 1.49
C ASN A 70 -2.66 0.71 2.08
N GLN A 71 -2.06 -0.16 2.90
CA GLN A 71 -0.77 0.12 3.51
C GLN A 71 0.35 0.24 2.46
N CYS A 72 0.33 -0.59 1.41
CA CYS A 72 1.26 -0.47 0.27
C CYS A 72 1.23 0.94 -0.34
N VAL A 73 0.05 1.51 -0.56
CA VAL A 73 -0.09 2.87 -1.13
C VAL A 73 0.49 3.93 -0.19
N ILE A 74 0.23 3.84 1.11
CA ILE A 74 0.76 4.79 2.10
C ILE A 74 2.29 4.74 2.13
N PHE A 75 2.88 3.54 2.18
CA PHE A 75 4.34 3.39 2.16
C PHE A 75 4.97 3.86 0.84
N ALA A 76 4.29 3.63 -0.30
CA ALA A 76 4.75 4.11 -1.60
C ALA A 76 4.75 5.64 -1.67
N LEU A 77 3.68 6.31 -1.23
CA LEU A 77 3.60 7.77 -1.18
C LEU A 77 4.68 8.37 -0.26
N PHE A 78 4.91 7.75 0.90
CA PHE A 78 5.96 8.18 1.82
C PHE A 78 7.37 8.06 1.19
N MET A 79 7.63 6.95 0.50
CA MET A 79 8.92 6.70 -0.13
C MET A 79 9.18 7.62 -1.34
N VAL A 80 8.15 8.00 -2.10
CA VAL A 80 8.29 8.99 -3.19
C VAL A 80 8.73 10.35 -2.65
N ILE A 81 8.22 10.78 -1.48
CA ILE A 81 8.63 12.04 -0.85
C ILE A 81 10.10 11.98 -0.39
N ILE A 82 10.53 10.86 0.19
CA ILE A 82 11.95 10.65 0.55
C ILE A 82 12.81 10.58 -0.73
N GLY A 83 12.27 10.00 -1.81
CA GLY A 83 12.93 9.89 -3.11
C GLY A 83 13.36 11.24 -3.70
N ALA A 84 12.64 12.32 -3.38
CA ALA A 84 12.98 13.67 -3.83
C ALA A 84 14.37 14.16 -3.36
N PHE A 85 14.90 13.62 -2.27
CA PHE A 85 16.24 13.96 -1.78
C PHE A 85 17.36 13.46 -2.69
N ILE A 86 17.08 12.52 -3.60
CA ILE A 86 18.04 12.01 -4.57
C ILE A 86 18.31 13.03 -5.69
N GLY A 87 17.46 14.05 -5.87
CA GLY A 87 17.66 15.12 -6.86
C GLY A 87 17.00 14.85 -8.23
N THR A 88 15.91 14.07 -8.23
CA THR A 88 15.05 13.79 -9.39
C THR A 88 14.06 14.93 -9.65
N THR A 89 13.57 15.08 -10.89
CA THR A 89 12.64 16.17 -11.26
C THR A 89 11.20 15.81 -10.91
N ASP A 90 10.96 15.62 -9.61
CA ASP A 90 9.66 15.22 -9.07
C ASP A 90 8.99 16.34 -8.26
N LEU A 91 7.69 16.19 -8.01
CA LEU A 91 6.92 17.11 -7.17
C LEU A 91 7.53 17.29 -5.77
N GLY A 92 8.20 16.25 -5.24
CA GLY A 92 8.89 16.34 -3.96
C GLY A 92 10.14 17.24 -4.02
N GLN A 93 10.83 17.33 -5.16
CA GLN A 93 11.98 18.22 -5.33
C GLN A 93 11.52 19.67 -5.39
N GLU A 94 10.42 19.96 -6.08
CA GLU A 94 9.75 21.28 -6.08
C GLU A 94 9.40 21.72 -4.65
N ILE A 95 8.78 20.84 -3.85
CA ILE A 95 8.46 21.11 -2.44
C ILE A 95 9.75 21.43 -1.65
N MET A 96 10.79 20.62 -1.85
CA MET A 96 12.06 20.78 -1.15
C MET A 96 12.78 22.08 -1.56
N GLN A 97 12.77 22.44 -2.83
CA GLN A 97 13.38 23.66 -3.34
C GLN A 97 12.67 24.91 -2.79
N GLN A 98 11.34 24.90 -2.75
CA GLN A 98 10.55 26.01 -2.20
C GLN A 98 10.73 26.17 -0.68
N LEU A 99 10.99 25.07 0.04
CA LEU A 99 11.15 25.07 1.49
C LEU A 99 12.59 25.38 1.95
N PHE A 100 13.61 24.88 1.24
CA PHE A 100 15.00 24.93 1.69
C PHE A 100 15.92 25.86 0.87
N SER A 101 15.65 26.10 -0.41
CA SER A 101 16.60 26.80 -1.31
C SER A 101 16.21 28.24 -1.65
N GLY A 102 15.45 28.92 -0.79
CA GLY A 102 15.15 30.35 -0.92
C GLY A 102 13.83 30.69 -1.62
N GLY A 103 12.93 29.71 -1.77
CA GLY A 103 11.55 29.96 -2.20
C GLY A 103 10.66 30.52 -1.09
N ASN A 104 9.44 30.89 -1.46
CA ASN A 104 8.43 31.30 -0.48
C ASN A 104 8.00 30.08 0.34
N ILE A 105 8.33 30.08 1.64
CA ILE A 105 7.89 29.05 2.60
C ILE A 105 6.39 28.76 2.50
N GLY A 106 5.57 29.80 2.25
CA GLY A 106 4.13 29.66 2.05
C GLY A 106 3.75 28.74 0.88
N THR A 107 4.50 28.82 -0.23
CA THR A 107 4.29 27.95 -1.39
C THR A 107 4.72 26.52 -1.10
N GLY A 108 5.85 26.32 -0.41
CA GLY A 108 6.30 24.98 0.00
C GLY A 108 5.30 24.29 0.93
N LEU A 109 4.73 25.04 1.87
CA LEU A 109 3.70 24.54 2.79
C LEU A 109 2.39 24.23 2.05
N MET A 110 1.98 25.09 1.11
CA MET A 110 0.80 24.85 0.26
C MET A 110 0.95 23.58 -0.58
N LEU A 111 2.10 23.36 -1.23
CA LEU A 111 2.37 22.16 -2.01
C LEU A 111 2.37 20.90 -1.13
N GLY A 112 3.00 20.95 0.05
CA GLY A 112 2.96 19.85 1.02
C GLY A 112 1.53 19.53 1.48
N LEU A 113 0.71 20.56 1.73
CA LEU A 113 -0.69 20.40 2.11
C LEU A 113 -1.51 19.76 0.97
N CYS A 114 -1.28 20.17 -0.29
CA CYS A 114 -1.92 19.56 -1.46
C CYS A 114 -1.59 18.06 -1.56
N VAL A 115 -0.32 17.67 -1.39
CA VAL A 115 0.09 16.26 -1.41
C VAL A 115 -0.51 15.48 -0.23
N ALA A 116 -0.55 16.07 0.96
CA ALA A 116 -1.21 15.47 2.12
C ALA A 116 -2.71 15.22 1.86
N PHE A 117 -3.41 16.18 1.25
CA PHE A 117 -4.81 16.01 0.87
C PHE A 117 -5.01 14.92 -0.18
N ILE A 118 -4.13 14.80 -1.17
CA ILE A 118 -4.17 13.70 -2.14
C ILE A 118 -3.98 12.36 -1.43
N GLY A 119 -3.00 12.26 -0.54
CA GLY A 119 -2.76 11.05 0.24
C GLY A 119 -3.97 10.66 1.11
N LEU A 120 -4.56 11.63 1.82
CA LEU A 120 -5.76 11.42 2.63
C LEU A 120 -6.98 11.03 1.77
N ALA A 121 -7.16 11.64 0.60
CA ALA A 121 -8.25 11.30 -0.31
C ALA A 121 -8.13 9.88 -0.85
N VAL A 122 -6.91 9.46 -1.20
CA VAL A 122 -6.63 8.08 -1.65
C VAL A 122 -6.85 7.09 -0.51
N ASP A 123 -6.35 7.39 0.69
CA ASP A 123 -6.56 6.55 1.88
C ASP A 123 -8.06 6.39 2.20
N HIS A 124 -8.83 7.49 2.20
CA HIS A 124 -10.28 7.45 2.38
C HIS A 124 -10.98 6.62 1.30
N LEU A 125 -10.56 6.74 0.03
CA LEU A 125 -11.15 5.98 -1.06
C LEU A 125 -10.90 4.48 -0.86
N ILE A 126 -9.65 4.09 -0.60
CA ILE A 126 -9.28 2.68 -0.43
C ILE A 126 -9.94 2.08 0.81
N GLN A 127 -9.93 2.79 1.95
CA GLN A 127 -10.59 2.33 3.17
C GLN A 127 -12.10 2.16 2.94
N THR A 128 -12.78 3.14 2.36
CA THR A 128 -14.23 3.05 2.10
C THR A 128 -14.57 1.85 1.21
N TRP A 129 -13.75 1.58 0.19
CA TRP A 129 -13.91 0.43 -0.69
C TRP A 129 -13.65 -0.90 0.03
N ALA A 130 -12.61 -0.95 0.87
CA ALA A 130 -12.28 -2.12 1.68
C ALA A 130 -13.39 -2.44 2.70
N THR A 131 -13.90 -1.44 3.41
CA THR A 131 -14.98 -1.61 4.40
C THR A 131 -16.29 -2.04 3.74
N LYS A 132 -16.63 -1.49 2.55
CA LYS A 132 -17.80 -1.96 1.79
C LYS A 132 -17.67 -3.43 1.38
N ARG A 133 -16.49 -3.86 0.91
CA ARG A 133 -16.26 -5.29 0.57
C ARG A 133 -16.31 -6.20 1.80
N ARG A 134 -15.82 -5.74 2.95
CA ARG A 134 -15.89 -6.50 4.20
C ARG A 134 -17.35 -6.73 4.64
N LYS A 135 -18.21 -5.70 4.56
CA LYS A 135 -19.66 -5.84 4.81
C LYS A 135 -20.35 -6.79 3.85
N LEU A 136 -19.97 -6.79 2.57
CA LEU A 136 -20.54 -7.72 1.56
C LEU A 136 -20.15 -9.18 1.82
N LEU A 137 -19.06 -9.43 2.54
CA LEU A 137 -18.60 -10.77 2.88
C LEU A 137 -19.16 -11.28 4.22
N GLY A 138 -19.95 -10.46 4.94
CA GLY A 138 -20.59 -10.86 6.20
C GLY A 138 -19.63 -11.09 7.36
N ILE A 139 -18.43 -10.48 7.29
CA ILE A 139 -17.39 -10.56 8.32
C ILE A 139 -17.52 -9.31 9.21
N ASP A 140 -18.56 -9.30 10.03
CA ASP A 140 -18.71 -8.35 11.15
C ASP A 140 -18.27 -9.03 12.46
#